data_AF-A0A9E3SVJ1-F1
#
_entry.id   AF-A0A9E3SVJ1-F1
#
_cell.length_a   1.000
_cell.length_b   1.000
_cell.length_c   1.000
_cell.angle_alpha   90.00
_cell.angle_beta   90.00
_cell.angle_gamma   90.00
#
_symmetry.space_group_name_H-M   'P 1'
#
loop_
_entity.id
_entity.type
_entity.pdbx_description
1 polymer ?
#
loop_
_entity_poly.entity_id
_entity_poly.type
_entity_poly.pdbx_seq_one_letter_code
_entity_poly.pdbx_strand_id
1 'polypeptide(L)' 'MQEIELWQAAKLLIDQHGASAEDYAEARMLERTDRDDPMGAAVWMAIQHRIYELRNIKRESTIY' A
#
# COMPACT_ATOMS: atom_id res chain seq x y z
N MET A 1 -5.51 11.94 7.38
CA MET A 1 -4.22 11.43 6.86
C MET A 1 -3.90 12.20 5.60
N GLN A 2 -2.75 12.84 5.54
CA GLN A 2 -2.33 13.61 4.38
C GLN A 2 -1.84 12.66 3.28
N GLU A 3 -2.03 13.02 2.01
CA GLU A 3 -1.63 12.19 0.86
C GLU A 3 -0.15 11.77 0.93
N ILE A 4 0.72 12.67 1.39
CA ILE A 4 2.15 12.43 1.58
C ILE A 4 2.41 11.26 2.54
N GLU A 5 1.62 11.12 3.60
CA GLU A 5 1.76 10.05 4.59
C GLU A 5 1.43 8.68 3.97
N LEU A 6 0.46 8.62 3.06
CA LEU A 6 0.10 7.39 2.34
C LEU A 6 1.22 6.94 1.40
N TRP A 7 1.84 7.88 0.68
CA TRP A 7 2.98 7.58 -0.20
C TRP A 7 4.22 7.13 0.58
N GLN A 8 4.49 7.76 1.73
CA GLN A 8 5.58 7.35 2.63
C GLN A 8 5.33 5.95 3.21
N ALA A 9 4.11 5.67 3.65
CA ALA A 9 3.72 4.34 4.13
C ALA A 9 3.87 3.27 3.04
N ALA A 10 3.39 3.54 1.82
CA ALA A 10 3.53 2.64 0.69
C ALA A 10 4.99 2.37 0.34
N LYS A 11 5.84 3.41 0.30
CA LYS A 11 7.27 3.25 0.08
C LYS A 11 7.93 2.42 1.18
N LEU A 12 7.62 2.71 2.44
CA LEU A 12 8.16 1.96 3.58
C LEU A 12 7.80 0.47 3.51
N LEU A 13 6.56 0.15 3.15
CA LEU A 13 6.11 -1.23 2.98
C LEU A 13 6.82 -1.93 1.83
N ILE A 14 7.04 -1.23 0.71
CA ILE A 14 7.86 -1.77 -0.40
C ILE A 14 9.30 -2.02 0.08
N ASP A 15 9.89 -1.10 0.83
CA ASP A 15 11.26 -1.23 1.32
C ASP A 15 11.40 -2.37 2.34
N GLN A 16 10.35 -2.65 3.14
CA GLN A 16 10.34 -3.72 4.16
C GLN A 16 9.96 -5.10 3.60
N HIS A 17 8.95 -5.16 2.74
CA HIS A 17 8.32 -6.42 2.29
C HIS A 17 8.59 -6.74 0.81
N GLY A 18 9.17 -5.79 0.05
CA GLY A 18 9.56 -6.00 -1.35
C GLY A 18 8.41 -6.47 -2.23
N ALA A 19 8.51 -7.73 -2.67
CA ALA A 19 7.54 -8.40 -3.55
C ALA A 19 6.15 -8.58 -2.88
N SER A 20 6.09 -8.69 -1.55
CA SER A 20 4.87 -9.03 -0.80
C SER A 20 4.19 -7.82 -0.13
N ALA A 21 4.61 -6.60 -0.48
CA ALA A 21 4.07 -5.39 0.14
C ALA A 21 2.56 -5.19 -0.12
N GLU A 22 2.07 -5.60 -1.30
CA GLU A 22 0.64 -5.56 -1.65
C GLU A 22 -0.16 -6.57 -0.83
N ASP A 23 0.29 -7.82 -0.76
CA ASP A 23 -0.35 -8.89 0.02
C ASP A 23 -0.41 -8.51 1.51
N TYR A 24 0.64 -7.87 2.03
CA TYR A 24 0.66 -7.39 3.41
C TYR A 24 -0.37 -6.28 3.65
N ALA A 25 -0.48 -5.32 2.73
CA ALA A 25 -1.47 -4.25 2.85
C ALA A 25 -2.90 -4.79 2.76
N GLU A 26 -3.15 -5.76 1.88
CA GLU A 26 -4.44 -6.46 1.76
C GLU A 26 -4.79 -7.23 3.04
N ALA A 27 -3.85 -8.00 3.59
CA ALA A 27 -4.07 -8.72 4.85
C ALA A 27 -4.44 -7.78 6.00
N ARG A 28 -3.79 -6.60 6.06
CA ARG A 28 -4.09 -5.58 7.08
C ARG A 28 -5.42 -4.89 6.85
N MET A 29 -5.84 -4.71 5.60
CA MET A 29 -7.19 -4.23 5.28
C MET A 29 -8.25 -5.22 5.79
N LEU A 30 -8.10 -6.50 5.46
CA LEU A 30 -9.03 -7.55 5.87
C LEU A 30 -9.13 -7.67 7.40
N GLU A 31 -8.00 -7.62 8.11
CA GLU A 31 -7.99 -7.63 9.58
C GLU A 31 -8.77 -6.45 10.19
N ARG A 32 -8.82 -5.29 9.52
CA ARG A 32 -9.57 -4.11 9.98
C ARG A 32 -11.05 -4.23 9.67
N THR A 33 -11.40 -4.78 8.51
CA THR A 33 -12.77 -5.12 8.17
C THR A 33 -13.35 -6.13 9.16
N ASP A 34 -12.59 -7.18 9.52
CA ASP A 34 -13.01 -8.18 10.50
C ASP A 34 -13.21 -7.61 11.92
N ARG A 35 -12.59 -6.47 12.20
CA ARG A 35 -12.72 -5.73 13.47
C ARG A 35 -13.79 -4.64 13.44
N ASP A 36 -14.58 -4.56 12.38
CA ASP A 36 -15.59 -3.51 12.17
C ASP A 36 -14.99 -2.10 12.18
N ASP A 37 -13.75 -1.97 11.69
CA ASP A 37 -13.02 -0.70 11.53
C ASP A 37 -12.90 -0.33 10.03
N PRO A 38 -13.99 0.16 9.40
CA PRO A 38 -14.00 0.46 7.98
C PRO A 38 -13.09 1.65 7.62
N MET A 39 -12.85 2.57 8.58
CA MET A 39 -11.93 3.69 8.36
C MET A 39 -10.48 3.20 8.30
N GLY A 40 -10.10 2.28 9.20
CA GLY A 40 -8.82 1.61 9.15
C GLY A 40 -8.62 0.81 7.86
N ALA A 41 -9.66 0.08 7.42
CA ALA A 41 -9.62 -0.66 6.16
C ALA A 41 -9.40 0.27 4.94
N ALA A 42 -10.11 1.41 4.89
CA ALA A 42 -9.96 2.38 3.81
C ALA A 42 -8.54 2.97 3.72
N VAL A 43 -7.86 3.18 4.85
CA VAL A 43 -6.45 3.61 4.88
C VAL A 43 -5.55 2.55 4.24
N TRP A 44 -5.70 1.29 4.60
CA TRP A 44 -4.89 0.20 4.02
C TRP A 44 -5.17 0.00 2.54
N MET A 45 -6.42 0.16 2.10
CA MET A 45 -6.79 0.14 0.69
C MET A 45 -6.09 1.27 -0.10
N ALA A 46 -6.07 2.49 0.46
CA ALA A 46 -5.37 3.61 -0.16
C ALA A 46 -3.85 3.37 -0.23
N ILE A 47 -3.25 2.78 0.80
CA ILE A 47 -1.84 2.40 0.81
C ILE A 47 -1.56 1.34 -0.27
N GLN A 48 -2.38 0.30 -0.37
CA GLN A 48 -2.26 -0.74 -1.40
C GLN A 48 -2.28 -0.14 -2.81
N HIS A 49 -3.21 0.80 -3.07
CA HIS A 49 -3.27 1.50 -4.35
C HIS A 49 -1.96 2.27 -4.65
N ARG A 50 -1.39 2.97 -3.67
CA ARG A 50 -0.11 3.67 -3.86
C ARG A 50 1.07 2.71 -4.07
N ILE A 51 1.06 1.52 -3.44
CA ILE A 51 2.07 0.48 -3.70
C ILE A 51 2.04 0.04 -5.17
N TYR A 52 0.83 -0.23 -5.69
CA TYR A 52 0.62 -0.59 -7.10
C TYR A 52 1.13 0.50 -8.05
N GLU A 53 0.80 1.77 -7.78
CA GLU A 53 1.30 2.90 -8.58
C GLU A 53 2.83 3.01 -8.54
N LEU A 54 3.46 2.93 -7.37
CA LEU A 54 4.92 3.00 -7.25
C LEU A 54 5.63 1.87 -8.02
N ARG A 55 5.04 0.68 -8.05
CA ARG A 55 5.55 -0.47 -8.80
C ARG A 55 5.43 -0.28 -10.30
N ASN A 56 4.31 0.26 -10.76
CA ASN A 56 4.10 0.52 -12.17
C ASN A 56 5.01 1.64 -12.68
N ILE A 57 5.19 2.71 -11.91
CA ILE A 57 6.14 3.78 -12.23
C ILE A 57 7.57 3.21 -12.37
N LYS A 58 8.01 2.35 -11.44
CA LYS A 58 9.33 1.69 -11.54
C LYS A 58 9.46 0.79 -12.77
N ARG A 59 8.38 0.10 -13.15
CA ARG A 59 8.37 -0.77 -14.33
C ARG A 59 8.49 0.04 -15.62
N GLU A 60 7.84 1.20 -15.70
CA GLU A 60 7.95 2.10 -16.86
C GLU A 60 9.33 2.77 -16.96
N SER A 61 9.97 3.11 -15.84
CA SER A 61 11.33 3.69 -15.86
C SER A 61 12.45 2.72 -16.28
N THR A 62 12.19 1.41 -16.39
CA THR A 62 13.21 0.41 -16.75
C THR A 62 13.30 0.16 -18.28
N ILE A 63 12.49 0.87 -19.09
CA ILE A 63 12.37 0.64 -20.55
C ILE A 63 13.23 1.63 -21.40
N TYR A 64 14.15 2.39 -20.81
CA TYR A 64 15.03 3.32 -21.56
C TYR A 64 16.51 3.00 -21.40
#